data_AF-A0A8W8M713-F1
#
_entry.id   AF-A0A8W8M713-F1
#
_cell.length_a   1.000
_cell.length_b   1.000
_cell.length_c   1.000
_cell.angle_alpha   90.00
_cell.angle_beta   90.00
_cell.angle_gamma   90.00
#
_symmetry.space_group_name_H-M   'P 1'
#
loop_
_entity.id
_entity.type
_entity.pdbx_description
1 polymer ?
#
loop_
_entity_poly.entity_id
_entity_poly.type
_entity_poly.pdbx_seq_one_letter_code
_entity_poly.pdbx_strand_id
1 'polypeptide(L)'
;MVPVGTCPPYFTFTAIDGLCFHDGGVLRRDAGVKYCARVGSGLILVSSANIEFFLESILDRVTPSYSGAKSAYIQGHWNSTHWLDYDGQELQYTNWEGGTNNPGPSRIYNIKIKQSSSGYYWNEATSGNDYVRHVFCGVILR
;
A
#
# COMPACT_ATOMS: atom_id res chain seq x y z
N MET A 1 -12.87 -18.14 13.93
CA MET A 1 -13.22 -16.72 14.11
C MET A 1 -12.09 -16.08 14.88
N VAL A 2 -11.42 -15.08 14.31
CA VAL A 2 -10.38 -14.31 15.02
C VAL A 2 -11.11 -13.36 15.98
N PRO A 3 -10.71 -13.22 17.25
CA PRO A 3 -11.34 -12.27 18.17
C PRO A 3 -11.26 -10.85 17.61
N VAL A 4 -12.34 -10.09 17.78
CA VAL A 4 -12.35 -8.64 17.49
C VAL A 4 -11.21 -8.00 18.28
N GLY A 5 -10.36 -7.23 17.59
CA GLY A 5 -9.18 -6.59 18.20
C GLY A 5 -7.90 -7.42 18.23
N THR A 6 -7.84 -8.60 17.59
CA THR A 6 -6.60 -9.38 17.44
C THR A 6 -6.14 -9.43 15.99
N CYS A 7 -4.86 -9.25 15.74
CA CYS A 7 -4.31 -9.36 14.39
C CYS A 7 -4.48 -10.76 13.80
N PRO A 8 -4.64 -10.87 12.46
CA PRO A 8 -4.62 -12.17 11.80
C PRO A 8 -3.31 -12.94 12.09
N PRO A 9 -3.31 -14.27 11.96
CA PRO A 9 -2.06 -15.05 12.00
C PRO A 9 -1.02 -14.47 11.02
N TYR A 10 0.25 -14.47 11.40
CA TYR A 10 1.39 -13.88 10.67
C TYR A 10 1.52 -12.35 10.74
N PHE A 11 0.54 -11.63 11.29
CA PHE A 11 0.61 -10.17 11.41
C PHE A 11 1.16 -9.74 12.77
N THR A 12 1.92 -8.64 12.76
CA THR A 12 2.39 -7.96 13.96
C THR A 12 1.52 -6.72 14.21
N PHE A 13 1.00 -6.58 15.42
CA PHE A 13 0.32 -5.35 15.83
C PHE A 13 1.34 -4.23 16.01
N THR A 14 1.18 -3.12 15.29
CA THR A 14 2.16 -2.02 15.32
C THR A 14 1.80 -0.94 16.33
N ALA A 15 0.58 -0.96 16.88
CA ALA A 15 -0.04 0.13 17.64
C ALA A 15 -0.19 1.48 16.88
N ILE A 16 0.14 1.50 15.58
CA ILE A 16 0.01 2.67 14.71
C ILE A 16 -1.38 2.62 14.10
N ASP A 17 -2.29 3.48 14.57
CA ASP A 17 -3.66 3.61 14.07
C ASP A 17 -4.41 2.26 13.96
N GLY A 18 -4.15 1.34 14.89
CA GLY A 18 -4.77 0.02 14.89
C GLY A 18 -4.25 -0.96 13.84
N LEU A 19 -3.13 -0.65 13.17
CA LEU A 19 -2.57 -1.46 12.08
C LEU A 19 -1.99 -2.79 12.59
N CYS A 20 -2.47 -3.86 11.97
CA CYS A 20 -1.81 -5.15 11.88
C CYS A 20 -1.01 -5.19 10.57
N PHE A 21 0.30 -5.39 10.66
CA PHE A 21 1.22 -5.36 9.53
C PHE A 21 1.86 -6.72 9.27
N HIS A 22 2.01 -7.06 7.99
CA HIS A 22 2.80 -8.20 7.54
C HIS A 22 3.57 -7.84 6.26
N ASP A 23 4.87 -8.17 6.23
CA ASP A 23 5.72 -8.00 5.06
C ASP A 23 5.56 -9.19 4.10
N GLY A 24 4.95 -8.94 2.94
CA GLY A 24 4.74 -9.93 1.89
C GLY A 24 5.93 -10.08 0.93
N GLY A 25 7.02 -9.35 1.15
CA GLY A 25 8.22 -9.40 0.34
C GLY A 25 8.09 -8.63 -0.98
N VAL A 26 8.90 -9.00 -1.96
CA VAL A 26 8.98 -8.33 -3.26
C VAL A 26 8.26 -9.15 -4.33
N LEU A 27 7.10 -8.67 -4.79
CA LEU A 27 6.21 -9.41 -5.68
C LEU A 27 5.64 -8.50 -6.78
N ARG A 28 5.16 -9.12 -7.86
CA ARG A 28 4.23 -8.47 -8.80
C ARG A 28 2.92 -8.18 -8.07
N ARG A 29 2.19 -7.15 -8.50
CA ARG A 29 0.99 -6.71 -7.79
C ARG A 29 -0.08 -7.80 -7.69
N ASP A 30 -0.36 -8.52 -8.78
CA ASP A 30 -1.38 -9.57 -8.79
C ASP A 30 -1.02 -10.73 -7.83
N ALA A 31 0.27 -11.12 -7.82
CA ALA A 31 0.81 -12.07 -6.86
C ALA A 31 0.73 -11.54 -5.43
N GLY A 32 1.00 -10.25 -5.22
CA GLY A 32 0.88 -9.57 -3.93
C GLY A 32 -0.55 -9.53 -3.39
N VAL A 33 -1.52 -9.17 -4.23
CA VAL A 33 -2.95 -9.19 -3.86
C VAL A 33 -3.38 -10.60 -3.47
N LYS A 34 -3.03 -11.62 -4.27
CA LYS A 34 -3.33 -13.03 -3.95
C LYS A 34 -2.63 -13.48 -2.66
N TYR A 35 -1.40 -13.02 -2.43
CA TYR A 35 -0.63 -13.34 -1.23
C TYR A 35 -1.30 -12.74 0.01
N CYS A 36 -1.61 -11.44 0.01
CA CYS A 36 -2.28 -10.80 1.14
C CYS A 36 -3.64 -11.43 1.43
N ALA A 37 -4.44 -11.72 0.39
CA ALA A 37 -5.70 -12.43 0.54
C ALA A 37 -5.52 -13.81 1.22
N ARG A 38 -4.47 -14.55 0.85
CA ARG A 38 -4.16 -15.86 1.45
C ARG A 38 -3.80 -15.76 2.93
N VAL A 39 -3.09 -14.71 3.34
CA VAL A 39 -2.75 -14.49 4.76
C VAL A 39 -3.87 -13.77 5.53
N GLY A 40 -5.03 -13.55 4.91
CA GLY A 40 -6.22 -13.02 5.58
C GLY A 40 -6.35 -11.50 5.59
N SER A 41 -5.75 -10.80 4.62
CA SER A 41 -5.84 -9.34 4.48
C SER A 41 -5.95 -8.86 3.02
N GLY A 42 -5.95 -7.55 2.81
CA GLY A 42 -5.64 -6.92 1.52
C GLY A 42 -4.20 -6.42 1.44
N LEU A 43 -3.84 -5.81 0.30
CA LEU A 43 -2.75 -4.85 0.29
C LEU A 43 -3.00 -3.79 1.37
N ILE A 44 -1.93 -3.24 1.94
CA ILE A 44 -2.04 -2.27 3.02
C ILE A 44 -2.82 -1.03 2.59
N LEU A 45 -3.77 -0.63 3.42
CA LEU A 45 -4.46 0.66 3.34
C LEU A 45 -3.59 1.72 4.00
N VAL A 46 -3.34 2.83 3.30
CA VAL A 46 -2.66 3.98 3.86
C VAL A 46 -3.71 5.03 4.19
N SER A 47 -4.29 4.94 5.38
CA SER A 47 -5.40 5.80 5.82
C SER A 47 -4.94 7.02 6.63
N SER A 48 -3.64 7.17 6.87
CA SER A 48 -3.08 8.27 7.65
C SER A 48 -1.61 8.50 7.33
N ALA A 49 -1.10 9.68 7.71
CA ALA A 49 0.32 9.99 7.64
C ALA A 49 1.17 9.07 8.55
N ASN A 50 0.65 8.63 9.70
CA ASN A 50 1.39 7.74 10.59
C ASN A 50 1.66 6.38 9.94
N ILE A 51 0.66 5.81 9.25
CA ILE A 51 0.83 4.58 8.48
C ILE A 51 1.82 4.81 7.34
N GLU A 52 1.71 5.93 6.62
CA GLU A 52 2.66 6.25 5.55
C GLU A 52 4.10 6.29 6.06
N PHE A 53 4.40 7.10 7.08
CA PHE A 53 5.74 7.19 7.67
C PHE A 53 6.26 5.85 8.18
N PHE A 54 5.39 5.01 8.73
CA PHE A 54 5.76 3.66 9.11
C PHE A 54 6.24 2.85 7.89
N LEU A 55 5.49 2.85 6.77
CA LEU A 55 5.88 2.11 5.57
C LEU A 55 7.14 2.66 4.92
N GLU A 56 7.33 3.98 4.92
CA GLU A 56 8.58 4.62 4.49
C GLU A 56 9.78 4.09 5.29
N SER A 57 9.65 4.02 6.62
CA SER A 57 10.72 3.51 7.50
C SER A 57 11.05 2.04 7.19
N ILE A 58 10.04 1.23 6.87
CA ILE A 58 10.25 -0.16 6.45
C ILE A 58 10.98 -0.18 5.12
N LEU A 59 10.49 0.54 4.11
CA LEU A 59 11.10 0.64 2.79
C LEU A 59 12.56 1.08 2.87
N ASP A 60 12.86 2.07 3.72
CA ASP A 60 14.22 2.56 3.91
C ASP A 60 15.17 1.51 4.48
N ARG A 61 14.64 0.65 5.37
CA ARG A 61 15.40 -0.43 6.01
C ARG A 61 15.58 -1.65 5.09
N VAL A 62 14.54 -2.03 4.33
CA VAL A 62 14.53 -3.30 3.58
C VAL A 62 15.00 -3.15 2.13
N THR A 63 15.07 -1.93 1.60
CA THR A 63 15.42 -1.69 0.20
C THR A 63 16.86 -1.17 0.07
N PRO A 64 17.77 -1.88 -0.62
CA PRO A 64 19.16 -1.45 -0.76
C PRO A 64 19.30 -0.08 -1.46
N SER A 65 20.24 0.75 -1.00
CA SER A 65 20.42 2.14 -1.49
C SER A 65 20.75 2.27 -2.97
N TYR A 66 21.27 1.22 -3.62
CA TYR A 66 21.57 1.22 -5.06
C TYR A 66 20.38 0.80 -5.93
N SER A 67 19.27 0.34 -5.33
CA SER A 67 18.09 -0.05 -6.08
C SER A 67 17.29 1.20 -6.49
N GLY A 68 17.09 1.35 -7.79
CA GLY A 68 16.34 2.46 -8.36
C GLY A 68 14.89 2.47 -7.86
N ALA A 69 14.62 3.35 -6.90
CA ALA A 69 13.34 3.71 -6.29
C ALA A 69 12.70 2.63 -5.37
N LYS A 70 12.97 2.80 -4.08
CA LYS A 70 12.22 2.19 -2.97
C LYS A 70 10.72 2.42 -3.18
N SER A 71 9.94 1.36 -3.22
CA SER A 71 8.52 1.45 -3.52
C SER A 71 7.74 0.22 -3.08
N ALA A 72 6.47 0.45 -2.75
CA ALA A 72 5.52 -0.59 -2.37
C ALA A 72 4.18 -0.40 -3.06
N TYR A 73 3.52 -1.51 -3.40
CA TYR A 73 2.11 -1.48 -3.78
C TYR A 73 1.24 -1.20 -2.55
N ILE A 74 0.26 -0.31 -2.71
CA ILE A 74 -0.74 -0.03 -1.67
C ILE A 74 -2.15 -0.23 -2.24
N GLN A 75 -3.14 -0.30 -1.35
CA GLN A 75 -4.53 -0.46 -1.71
C GLN A 75 -5.10 0.82 -2.33
N GLY A 76 -5.84 0.68 -3.42
CA GLY A 76 -6.58 1.76 -4.04
C GLY A 76 -7.00 1.40 -5.45
N HIS A 77 -8.19 1.81 -5.85
CA HIS A 77 -8.67 1.71 -7.23
C HIS A 77 -9.48 2.95 -7.61
N TRP A 78 -9.43 3.35 -8.88
CA TRP A 78 -10.15 4.52 -9.37
C TRP A 78 -11.53 4.14 -9.91
N ASN A 79 -12.58 4.84 -9.48
CA ASN A 79 -13.95 4.61 -9.94
C ASN A 79 -14.42 5.57 -11.06
N SER A 80 -13.50 6.32 -11.67
CA SER A 80 -13.72 7.45 -12.60
C SER A 80 -13.87 8.83 -11.94
N THR A 81 -13.97 8.91 -10.62
CA THR A 81 -14.15 10.18 -9.90
C THR A 81 -13.29 10.29 -8.64
N HIS A 82 -13.14 9.19 -7.92
CA HIS A 82 -12.40 9.10 -6.66
C HIS A 82 -11.56 7.83 -6.61
N TRP A 83 -10.52 7.86 -5.77
CA TRP A 83 -9.79 6.66 -5.37
C TRP A 83 -10.49 6.04 -4.18
N LEU A 84 -10.76 4.74 -4.29
CA LEU A 84 -11.48 3.98 -3.30
C LEU A 84 -10.60 2.85 -2.73
N ASP A 85 -10.77 2.55 -1.44
CA ASP A 85 -10.27 1.33 -0.83
C ASP A 85 -11.04 0.09 -1.33
N TYR A 86 -10.74 -1.11 -0.83
CA TYR A 86 -11.46 -2.34 -1.24
C TYR A 86 -12.85 -2.48 -0.62
N ASP A 87 -13.18 -1.67 0.39
CA ASP A 87 -14.54 -1.60 0.95
C ASP A 87 -15.42 -0.59 0.18
N GLY A 88 -14.85 0.06 -0.85
CA GLY A 88 -15.53 1.04 -1.68
C GLY A 88 -15.62 2.43 -1.04
N GLN A 89 -14.89 2.68 0.04
CA GLN A 89 -14.82 3.99 0.68
C GLN A 89 -13.76 4.85 0.00
N GLU A 90 -14.03 6.15 -0.13
CA GLU A 90 -13.04 7.09 -0.64
C GLU A 90 -11.82 7.16 0.28
N LEU A 91 -10.62 7.14 -0.32
CA LEU A 91 -9.36 7.33 0.39
C LEU A 91 -9.33 8.72 1.03
N GLN A 92 -9.49 8.76 2.35
CA GLN A 92 -9.54 10.02 3.12
C GLN A 92 -8.17 10.69 3.25
N TYR A 93 -7.10 9.88 3.27
CA TYR A 93 -5.74 10.36 3.31
C TYR A 93 -5.07 10.03 1.97
N THR A 94 -4.30 10.99 1.44
CA THR A 94 -3.52 10.81 0.22
C THR A 94 -2.26 11.65 0.27
N ASN A 95 -1.21 11.20 -0.41
CA ASN A 95 0.05 11.94 -0.53
C ASN A 95 0.60 11.90 -1.98
N TRP A 96 -0.18 12.37 -2.94
CA TRP A 96 0.16 12.29 -4.37
C TRP A 96 1.36 13.15 -4.78
N GLU A 97 2.26 12.58 -5.59
CA GLU A 97 3.38 13.34 -6.17
C GLU A 97 2.85 14.48 -7.06
N GLY A 98 3.25 15.71 -6.77
CA GLY A 98 2.76 16.90 -7.50
C GLY A 98 1.31 17.28 -7.21
N GLY A 99 0.66 16.68 -6.21
CA GLY A 99 -0.68 17.05 -5.74
C GLY A 99 -1.84 16.65 -6.65
N THR A 100 -1.59 15.98 -7.78
CA THR A 100 -2.66 15.52 -8.69
C THR A 100 -2.96 14.05 -8.44
N ASN A 101 -4.21 13.77 -8.07
CA ASN A 101 -4.70 12.41 -7.87
C ASN A 101 -5.42 11.84 -9.09
N ASN A 102 -5.71 12.61 -10.13
CA ASN A 102 -6.43 12.11 -11.30
C ASN A 102 -5.48 11.25 -12.16
N PRO A 103 -5.65 9.92 -12.20
CA PRO A 103 -4.88 9.13 -13.13
C PRO A 103 -5.38 9.49 -14.54
N GLY A 104 -4.48 9.65 -15.51
CA GLY A 104 -4.87 10.02 -16.87
C GLY A 104 -5.79 8.98 -17.55
N PRO A 105 -5.87 8.93 -18.89
CA PRO A 105 -6.75 8.00 -19.61
C PRO A 105 -6.33 6.50 -19.55
N SER A 106 -5.62 6.08 -18.50
CA SER A 106 -5.15 4.71 -18.27
C SER A 106 -6.32 3.72 -18.09
N ARG A 107 -6.10 2.45 -18.41
CA ARG A 107 -7.14 1.40 -18.35
C ARG A 107 -7.10 0.58 -17.05
N ILE A 108 -6.02 0.69 -16.27
CA ILE A 108 -5.83 -0.04 -15.01
C ILE A 108 -5.18 0.90 -14.00
N TYR A 109 -5.96 1.32 -13.03
CA TYR A 109 -5.56 2.31 -12.04
C TYR A 109 -5.12 1.62 -10.74
N ASN A 110 -3.81 1.42 -10.63
CA ASN A 110 -3.17 0.90 -9.42
C ASN A 110 -2.32 1.98 -8.79
N ILE A 111 -2.08 1.90 -7.48
CA ILE A 111 -1.27 2.90 -6.76
C ILE A 111 -0.11 2.27 -5.99
N LYS A 112 0.91 3.09 -5.79
CA LYS A 112 2.13 2.74 -5.07
C LYS A 112 2.64 3.95 -4.30
N ILE A 113 3.32 3.68 -3.18
CA ILE A 113 4.26 4.65 -2.60
C ILE A 113 5.60 4.47 -3.32
N LYS A 114 6.27 5.58 -3.63
CA LYS A 114 7.59 5.58 -4.27
C LYS A 114 8.47 6.69 -3.69
N GLN A 115 9.74 6.38 -3.47
CA GLN A 115 10.76 7.38 -3.13
C GLN A 115 11.01 8.32 -4.31
N SER A 116 10.97 9.61 -4.03
CA SER A 116 11.38 10.72 -4.88
C SER A 116 12.50 11.52 -4.20
N SER A 117 13.01 12.57 -4.84
CA SER A 117 14.11 13.39 -4.29
C SER A 117 13.72 14.17 -3.03
N SER A 118 12.42 14.47 -2.87
CA SER A 118 11.86 15.27 -1.77
C SER A 118 11.07 14.46 -0.73
N GLY A 119 11.20 13.13 -0.74
CA GLY A 119 10.47 12.24 0.18
C GLY A 119 9.74 11.11 -0.55
N TYR A 120 8.79 10.47 0.13
CA TYR A 120 7.93 9.46 -0.47
C TYR A 120 6.58 10.08 -0.86
N TYR A 121 6.07 9.63 -2.00
CA TYR A 121 4.79 10.09 -2.53
C TYR A 121 4.06 8.95 -3.23
N TRP A 122 2.77 9.16 -3.45
CA TRP A 122 1.90 8.25 -4.18
C TRP A 122 1.99 8.55 -5.67
N ASN A 123 2.06 7.49 -6.44
CA ASN A 123 2.01 7.54 -7.90
C ASN A 123 1.07 6.46 -8.42
N GLU A 124 0.56 6.70 -9.63
CA GLU A 124 0.00 5.60 -10.40
C GLU A 124 1.09 4.57 -10.72
N ALA A 125 0.74 3.29 -10.57
CA ALA A 125 1.51 2.17 -11.08
C ALA A 125 1.06 1.85 -12.52
N THR A 126 1.24 2.83 -13.42
CA THR A 126 0.78 2.86 -14.83
C THR A 126 1.19 1.67 -15.69
N SER A 127 2.40 1.13 -15.50
CA SER A 127 2.88 -0.08 -16.20
C SER A 127 2.49 -1.35 -15.45
N GLY A 128 1.18 -1.50 -15.26
CA GLY A 128 0.50 -2.42 -14.35
C GLY A 128 1.13 -3.81 -14.20
N ASN A 129 1.13 -4.31 -12.96
CA ASN A 129 1.50 -5.67 -12.52
C ASN A 129 2.89 -6.21 -12.89
N ASP A 130 3.58 -5.72 -13.91
CA ASP A 130 4.79 -6.36 -14.46
C ASP A 130 6.03 -6.11 -13.61
N TYR A 131 6.05 -4.99 -12.88
CA TYR A 131 7.13 -4.65 -11.96
C TYR A 131 6.96 -5.37 -10.62
N VAL A 132 8.06 -5.95 -10.14
CA VAL A 132 8.16 -6.39 -8.76
C VAL A 132 8.42 -5.19 -7.85
N ARG A 133 7.68 -5.11 -6.74
CA ARG A 133 7.83 -4.08 -5.69
C ARG A 133 7.57 -4.70 -4.33
N HIS A 134 7.88 -3.98 -3.26
CA HIS A 134 7.47 -4.42 -1.94
C HIS A 134 5.94 -4.54 -1.88
N VAL A 135 5.47 -5.58 -1.22
CA VAL A 135 4.08 -5.83 -0.94
C VAL A 135 3.93 -5.88 0.56
N PHE A 136 3.14 -4.96 1.08
CA PHE A 136 2.77 -4.95 2.48
C PHE A 136 1.31 -5.33 2.59
N CYS A 137 1.04 -6.26 3.49
CA CYS A 137 -0.29 -6.74 3.81
C CYS A 137 -0.73 -6.07 5.10
N GLY A 138 -1.96 -5.57 5.15
CA GLY A 138 -2.45 -4.80 6.30
C GLY A 138 -3.92 -5.06 6.63
N VAL A 139 -4.24 -5.03 7.92
CA VAL A 139 -5.60 -4.95 8.45
C VAL A 139 -5.63 -3.84 9.50
N ILE A 140 -6.63 -2.96 9.44
CA ILE A 140 -6.85 -1.95 10.48
C ILE A 140 -7.93 -2.49 11.41
N LEU A 141 -7.57 -2.67 12.68
CA LEU A 141 -8.53 -3.06 13.71
C LEU A 141 -9.40 -1.84 14.07
N ARG A 142 -10.72 -1.99 13.91
CA ARG A 142 -11.72 -1.00 14.33
C ARG A 142 -12.35 -1.42 15.66
#